data_AF-A0A3D4TH67-F1
#
_entry.id   AF-A0A3D4TH67-F1
#
_cell.length_a   1.000
_cell.length_b   1.000
_cell.length_c   1.000
_cell.angle_alpha   90.00
_cell.angle_beta   90.00
_cell.angle_gamma   90.00
#
_symmetry.space_group_name_H-M   'P 1'
#
loop_
_entity.id
_entity.type
_entity.pdbx_description
1 polymer ?
#
loop_
_entity_poly.entity_id
_entity_poly.type
_entity_poly.pdbx_seq_one_letter_code
_entity_poly.pdbx_strand_id
1 'polypeptide(L)'
;GIIHQVVLENYAFPGGMMIGTDSHTVNAGGLGMIAIGVGGADACDVMAGLPWELKWPKLIGVKLTGKLNGWTAPKDVILKVAGILTVKGGTGAIVEYFGEGATSMSCTGKGTICNMGAEIGATTSTFGYDASMSRYLKATGREEIANLADQISSYLTGDAEVYANP
;
A
#
# COMPACT_ATOMS: atom_id res chain seq x y z
N GLY A 1 12.90 -3.98 15.76
CA GLY A 1 11.52 -4.42 15.48
C GLY A 1 11.49 -5.24 14.21
N ILE A 2 10.32 -5.74 13.80
CA ILE A 2 10.13 -6.37 12.48
C ILE A 2 10.35 -5.31 11.39
N ILE A 3 11.04 -5.66 10.31
CA ILE A 3 11.47 -4.72 9.24
C ILE A 3 10.32 -3.84 8.75
N HIS A 4 9.16 -4.42 8.43
CA HIS A 4 8.02 -3.69 7.87
C HIS A 4 7.38 -2.70 8.84
N GLN A 5 7.44 -2.99 10.13
CA GLN A 5 6.97 -2.07 11.16
C GLN A 5 7.91 -0.86 11.24
N VAL A 6 9.23 -1.12 11.26
CA VAL A 6 10.25 -0.06 11.26
C VAL A 6 10.13 0.80 9.99
N VAL A 7 9.91 0.16 8.83
CA VAL A 7 9.65 0.85 7.56
C VAL A 7 8.42 1.74 7.65
N LEU A 8 7.28 1.22 8.10
CA LEU A 8 6.05 2.01 8.16
C LEU A 8 6.18 3.21 9.11
N GLU A 9 6.83 3.00 10.26
CA GLU A 9 7.03 4.02 11.30
C GLU A 9 8.02 5.12 10.91
N ASN A 10 9.04 4.81 10.09
CA ASN A 10 10.18 5.71 9.89
C ASN A 10 10.49 6.06 8.43
N TYR A 11 10.25 5.15 7.49
CA TYR A 11 10.79 5.24 6.11
C TYR A 11 9.73 5.32 5.02
N ALA A 12 8.53 4.78 5.23
CA ALA A 12 7.46 4.84 4.25
C ALA A 12 6.86 6.25 4.20
N PHE A 13 6.49 6.71 3.01
CA PHE A 13 5.78 7.97 2.81
C PHE A 13 4.93 7.93 1.54
N PRO A 14 3.87 8.75 1.44
CA PRO A 14 2.98 8.80 0.27
C PRO A 14 3.74 9.17 -1.01
N GLY A 15 3.51 8.42 -2.09
CA GLY A 15 4.14 8.66 -3.39
C GLY A 15 5.59 8.17 -3.49
N GLY A 16 6.17 7.64 -2.41
CA GLY A 16 7.48 7.00 -2.46
C GLY A 16 7.46 5.68 -3.24
N MET A 17 8.64 5.27 -3.71
CA MET A 17 8.88 3.96 -4.29
C MET A 17 10.01 3.27 -3.54
N MET A 18 9.79 2.02 -3.12
CA MET A 18 10.77 1.22 -2.38
C MET A 18 10.80 -0.21 -2.91
N ILE A 19 12.00 -0.79 -2.94
CA ILE A 19 12.18 -2.23 -3.04
C ILE A 19 12.77 -2.77 -1.73
N GLY A 20 12.40 -3.98 -1.36
CA GLY A 20 12.92 -4.64 -0.16
C GLY A 20 13.09 -6.13 -0.40
N THR A 21 14.12 -6.73 0.18
CA THR A 21 14.43 -8.15 0.01
C THR A 21 13.56 -9.05 0.91
N ASP A 22 12.25 -8.79 0.91
CA ASP A 22 11.23 -9.50 1.68
C ASP A 22 9.87 -9.38 0.99
N SER A 23 9.06 -10.44 0.99
CA SER A 23 7.76 -10.46 0.32
C SER A 23 6.77 -9.44 0.88
N HIS A 24 6.83 -9.18 2.19
CA HIS A 24 5.87 -8.34 2.89
C HIS A 24 6.24 -6.86 2.90
N THR A 25 7.26 -6.46 2.12
CA THR A 25 7.62 -5.05 1.87
C THR A 25 6.41 -4.23 1.41
N VAL A 26 5.45 -4.88 0.74
CA VAL A 26 4.15 -4.35 0.33
C VAL A 26 3.34 -3.71 1.48
N ASN A 27 3.65 -4.00 2.74
CA ASN A 27 3.06 -3.36 3.93
C ASN A 27 3.09 -1.82 3.88
N ALA A 28 4.13 -1.22 3.29
CA ALA A 28 4.28 0.22 3.20
C ALA A 28 3.22 0.89 2.30
N GLY A 29 2.51 0.13 1.45
CA GLY A 29 1.35 0.63 0.71
C GLY A 29 0.20 1.11 1.59
N GLY A 30 0.18 0.72 2.87
CA GLY A 30 -0.73 1.29 3.87
C GLY A 30 -0.50 2.78 4.15
N LEU A 31 0.64 3.33 3.72
CA LEU A 31 0.99 4.74 3.78
C LEU A 31 1.19 5.35 2.38
N GLY A 32 0.51 4.78 1.37
CA GLY A 32 0.47 5.32 0.00
C GLY A 32 1.79 5.19 -0.77
N MET A 33 2.67 4.28 -0.36
CA MET A 33 3.95 4.01 -1.01
C MET A 33 3.83 2.82 -1.97
N ILE A 34 4.47 2.89 -3.13
CA ILE A 34 4.66 1.71 -3.98
C ILE A 34 5.88 0.95 -3.46
N ALA A 35 5.63 -0.10 -2.68
CA ALA A 35 6.68 -0.89 -2.05
C ALA A 35 6.65 -2.34 -2.53
N ILE A 36 7.73 -2.84 -3.13
CA ILE A 36 7.76 -4.13 -3.83
C ILE A 36 8.81 -5.05 -3.23
N GLY A 37 8.42 -6.30 -2.97
CA GLY A 37 9.34 -7.35 -2.55
C GLY A 37 10.17 -7.86 -3.73
N VAL A 38 11.49 -7.96 -3.56
CA VAL A 38 12.45 -8.34 -4.60
C VAL A 38 13.48 -9.36 -4.11
N GLY A 39 14.26 -9.92 -5.03
CA GLY A 39 15.43 -10.72 -4.68
C GLY A 39 16.63 -9.87 -4.26
N GLY A 40 17.65 -10.49 -3.66
CA GLY A 40 18.88 -9.78 -3.29
C GLY A 40 19.64 -9.17 -4.47
N ALA A 41 19.55 -9.78 -5.66
CA ALA A 41 20.19 -9.27 -6.87
C ALA A 41 19.58 -7.92 -7.31
N ASP A 42 18.26 -7.81 -7.34
CA ASP A 42 17.55 -6.57 -7.69
C ASP A 42 17.91 -5.42 -6.72
N ALA A 43 18.06 -5.75 -5.42
CA ALA A 43 18.50 -4.79 -4.42
C ALA A 43 19.94 -4.32 -4.68
N CYS A 44 20.84 -5.23 -5.04
CA CYS A 44 22.21 -4.88 -5.45
C CYS A 44 22.25 -3.97 -6.67
N ASP A 45 21.39 -4.18 -7.66
CA ASP A 45 21.31 -3.33 -8.85
C ASP A 45 20.98 -1.88 -8.48
N VAL A 46 19.92 -1.66 -7.70
CA VAL A 46 19.55 -0.31 -7.24
C VAL A 46 20.64 0.31 -6.35
N MET A 47 21.24 -0.47 -5.46
CA MET A 47 22.36 -0.02 -4.62
C MET A 47 23.60 0.36 -5.44
N ALA A 48 23.84 -0.29 -6.57
CA ALA A 48 24.92 0.03 -7.51
C ALA A 48 24.58 1.20 -8.44
N GLY A 49 23.38 1.79 -8.32
CA GLY A 49 22.89 2.86 -9.20
C GLY A 49 22.44 2.37 -10.57
N LEU A 50 22.22 1.06 -10.73
CA LEU A 50 21.70 0.47 -11.96
C LEU A 50 20.16 0.59 -12.02
N PRO A 51 19.57 0.69 -13.21
CA PRO A 51 18.13 0.63 -13.37
C PRO A 51 17.56 -0.70 -12.89
N TRP A 52 16.46 -0.64 -12.13
CA TRP A 52 15.69 -1.83 -11.77
C TRP A 52 14.56 -2.04 -12.78
N GLU A 53 14.40 -3.28 -13.25
CA GLU A 53 13.37 -3.64 -14.20
C GLU A 53 12.15 -4.25 -13.50
N LEU A 54 10.97 -3.76 -13.87
CA LEU A 54 9.70 -4.32 -13.44
C LEU A 54 8.79 -4.53 -14.65
N LYS A 55 8.26 -5.74 -14.80
CA LYS A 55 7.22 -6.00 -15.80
C LYS A 55 6.00 -5.13 -15.48
N TRP A 56 5.53 -4.38 -16.48
CA TRP A 56 4.38 -3.49 -16.33
C TRP A 56 3.18 -4.22 -15.69
N PRO A 57 2.78 -3.84 -14.46
CA PRO A 57 1.74 -4.54 -13.75
C PRO A 57 0.36 -4.19 -14.30
N LYS A 58 -0.57 -5.14 -14.23
CA LYS A 58 -2.00 -4.83 -14.34
C LYS A 58 -2.48 -4.14 -13.05
N LEU A 59 -3.71 -3.64 -13.06
CA LEU A 59 -4.35 -3.06 -11.89
C LEU A 59 -5.60 -3.86 -11.51
N ILE A 60 -5.74 -4.19 -10.23
CA ILE A 60 -6.95 -4.77 -9.65
C ILE A 60 -7.52 -3.75 -8.66
N GLY A 61 -8.68 -3.18 -8.98
CA GLY A 61 -9.38 -2.27 -8.08
C GLY A 61 -10.27 -3.01 -7.09
N VAL A 62 -10.09 -2.75 -5.78
CA VAL A 62 -10.96 -3.26 -4.71
C VAL A 62 -11.73 -2.08 -4.11
N LYS A 63 -12.99 -1.94 -4.51
CA LYS A 63 -13.90 -0.91 -3.99
C LYS A 63 -14.45 -1.33 -2.62
N LEU A 64 -14.03 -0.63 -1.57
CA LEU A 64 -14.52 -0.82 -0.21
C LEU A 64 -15.64 0.18 0.09
N THR A 65 -16.80 -0.32 0.52
CA THR A 65 -17.99 0.48 0.84
C THR A 65 -18.41 0.31 2.29
N GLY A 66 -19.06 1.33 2.87
CA GLY A 66 -19.45 1.32 4.27
C GLY A 66 -18.25 1.47 5.21
N LYS A 67 -18.37 0.98 6.44
CA LYS A 67 -17.35 1.10 7.50
C LYS A 67 -17.26 -0.17 8.31
N LEU A 68 -16.05 -0.51 8.80
CA LEU A 68 -15.87 -1.62 9.73
C LEU A 68 -16.66 -1.39 11.02
N ASN A 69 -17.28 -2.44 11.56
CA ASN A 69 -18.11 -2.37 12.76
C ASN A 69 -17.98 -3.63 13.62
N GLY A 70 -18.20 -3.47 14.93
CA GLY A 70 -18.18 -4.55 15.91
C GLY A 70 -16.79 -5.18 16.03
N TRP A 71 -16.73 -6.49 15.83
CA TRP A 71 -15.49 -7.28 15.92
C TRP A 71 -14.68 -7.31 14.63
N THR A 72 -15.22 -6.75 13.53
CA THR A 72 -14.56 -6.78 12.22
C THR A 72 -13.35 -5.86 12.21
N ALA A 73 -12.20 -6.38 11.79
CA ALA A 73 -10.93 -5.68 11.72
C ALA A 73 -10.43 -5.52 10.26
N PRO A 74 -9.45 -4.64 9.98
CA PRO A 74 -8.83 -4.54 8.66
C PRO A 74 -8.30 -5.88 8.12
N LYS A 75 -7.86 -6.78 9.02
CA LYS A 75 -7.45 -8.13 8.66
C LYS A 75 -8.54 -8.93 7.95
N ASP A 76 -9.80 -8.76 8.31
CA ASP A 76 -10.91 -9.51 7.72
C ASP A 76 -11.16 -9.11 6.25
N VAL A 77 -10.85 -7.86 5.89
CA VAL A 77 -10.93 -7.38 4.50
C VAL A 77 -9.99 -8.19 3.61
N ILE A 78 -8.71 -8.27 3.97
CA ILE A 78 -7.73 -9.00 3.15
C ILE A 78 -7.95 -10.52 3.20
N LEU A 79 -8.43 -11.07 4.32
CA LEU A 79 -8.86 -12.47 4.37
C LEU A 79 -9.99 -12.76 3.38
N LYS A 80 -10.97 -11.86 3.27
CA LYS A 80 -12.06 -11.99 2.29
C LYS A 80 -11.56 -11.84 0.86
N VAL A 81 -10.70 -10.84 0.58
CA VAL A 81 -10.11 -10.63 -0.74
C VAL A 81 -9.27 -11.83 -1.17
N ALA A 82 -8.46 -12.40 -0.27
CA ALA A 82 -7.71 -13.62 -0.53
C ALA A 82 -8.60 -14.83 -0.82
N GLY A 83 -9.76 -14.93 -0.14
CA GLY A 83 -10.75 -15.95 -0.45
C GLY A 83 -11.41 -15.78 -1.84
N ILE A 84 -11.53 -14.54 -2.34
CA ILE A 84 -12.10 -14.24 -3.66
C ILE A 84 -11.06 -14.48 -4.77
N LEU A 85 -9.86 -13.92 -4.62
CA LEU A 85 -8.82 -13.94 -5.64
C LEU A 85 -8.00 -15.23 -5.64
N THR A 86 -7.96 -15.94 -4.51
CA THR A 86 -7.07 -17.09 -4.26
C THR A 86 -5.59 -16.71 -4.33
N VAL A 87 -4.70 -17.67 -4.08
CA VAL A 87 -3.25 -17.44 -3.96
C VAL A 87 -2.54 -17.01 -5.26
N LYS A 88 -3.22 -17.06 -6.42
CA LYS A 88 -2.67 -16.65 -7.71
C LYS A 88 -3.42 -15.49 -8.37
N GLY A 89 -4.51 -15.01 -7.77
CA GLY A 89 -5.37 -14.02 -8.41
C GLY A 89 -4.74 -12.64 -8.58
N GLY A 90 -3.72 -12.31 -7.78
CA GLY A 90 -2.97 -11.05 -7.88
C GLY A 90 -1.73 -11.11 -8.75
N THR A 91 -1.36 -12.27 -9.31
CA THR A 91 -0.07 -12.42 -10.03
C THR A 91 0.08 -11.43 -11.18
N GLY A 92 1.12 -10.59 -11.10
CA GLY A 92 1.43 -9.57 -12.10
C GLY A 92 0.51 -8.35 -12.08
N ALA A 93 -0.20 -8.12 -10.97
CA ALA A 93 -1.03 -6.94 -10.75
C ALA A 93 -0.68 -6.22 -9.44
N ILE A 94 -0.92 -4.91 -9.43
CA ILE A 94 -1.03 -4.12 -8.21
C ILE A 94 -2.49 -4.15 -7.76
N VAL A 95 -2.72 -4.33 -6.46
CA VAL A 95 -4.07 -4.24 -5.88
C VAL A 95 -4.25 -2.86 -5.25
N GLU A 96 -5.16 -2.07 -5.81
CA GLU A 96 -5.48 -0.74 -5.33
C GLU A 96 -6.82 -0.74 -4.59
N TYR A 97 -6.82 -0.22 -3.37
CA TYR A 97 -8.00 -0.15 -2.52
C TYR A 97 -8.56 1.27 -2.50
N PHE A 98 -9.85 1.41 -2.84
CA PHE A 98 -10.50 2.72 -2.95
C PHE A 98 -11.94 2.69 -2.41
N GLY A 99 -12.58 3.86 -2.36
CA GLY A 99 -13.95 4.03 -1.87
C GLY A 99 -14.07 4.42 -0.39
N GLU A 100 -15.30 4.66 0.06
CA GLU A 100 -15.59 5.16 1.41
C GLU A 100 -14.98 4.27 2.50
N GLY A 101 -15.06 2.94 2.33
CA GLY A 101 -14.52 1.98 3.28
C GLY A 101 -13.00 2.09 3.41
N ALA A 102 -12.30 2.35 2.30
CA ALA A 102 -10.85 2.55 2.29
C ALA A 102 -10.45 3.79 3.10
N THR A 103 -11.16 4.91 2.90
CA THR A 103 -10.91 6.16 3.63
C THR A 103 -11.30 6.12 5.10
N SER A 104 -12.16 5.17 5.51
CA SER A 104 -12.59 5.01 6.89
C SER A 104 -11.59 4.28 7.80
N MET A 105 -10.59 3.60 7.22
CA MET A 105 -9.64 2.77 7.96
C MET A 105 -8.42 3.57 8.45
N SER A 106 -7.78 3.09 9.52
CA SER A 106 -6.49 3.62 9.99
C SER A 106 -5.34 3.28 9.03
N CYS A 107 -4.27 4.08 9.04
CA CYS A 107 -3.06 3.81 8.25
C CYS A 107 -2.47 2.42 8.54
N THR A 108 -2.35 2.03 9.81
CA THR A 108 -1.84 0.70 10.18
C THR A 108 -2.77 -0.44 9.76
N GLY A 109 -4.09 -0.19 9.75
CA GLY A 109 -5.09 -1.11 9.20
C GLY A 109 -4.94 -1.31 7.69
N LYS A 110 -4.71 -0.22 6.95
CA LYS A 110 -4.35 -0.28 5.52
C LYS A 110 -3.05 -1.05 5.30
N GLY A 111 -2.04 -0.85 6.17
CA GLY A 111 -0.79 -1.60 6.17
C GLY A 111 -1.02 -3.10 6.33
N THR A 112 -1.91 -3.50 7.24
CA THR A 112 -2.30 -4.91 7.43
C THR A 112 -2.91 -5.52 6.18
N ILE A 113 -3.76 -4.78 5.47
CA ILE A 113 -4.37 -5.22 4.21
C ILE A 113 -3.32 -5.36 3.12
N CYS A 114 -2.43 -4.36 2.97
CA CYS A 114 -1.40 -4.40 1.94
C CYS A 114 -0.39 -5.51 2.20
N ASN A 115 0.03 -5.69 3.46
CA ASN A 115 0.94 -6.73 3.92
C ASN A 115 0.50 -8.11 3.42
N MET A 116 -0.75 -8.48 3.71
CA MET A 116 -1.26 -9.80 3.32
C MET A 116 -1.71 -9.87 1.83
N GLY A 117 -1.49 -8.79 1.06
CA GLY A 117 -1.59 -8.81 -0.40
C GLY A 117 -0.49 -9.66 -1.05
N ALA A 118 0.61 -9.93 -0.34
CA ALA A 118 1.65 -10.84 -0.81
C ALA A 118 1.12 -12.27 -1.03
N GLU A 119 0.19 -12.73 -0.19
CA GLU A 119 -0.36 -14.09 -0.21
C GLU A 119 -1.27 -14.38 -1.41
N ILE A 120 -1.71 -13.36 -2.15
CA ILE A 120 -2.43 -13.51 -3.41
C ILE A 120 -1.53 -13.35 -4.65
N GLY A 121 -0.22 -13.18 -4.43
CA GLY A 121 0.79 -13.01 -5.47
C GLY A 121 0.79 -11.62 -6.11
N ALA A 122 0.21 -10.60 -5.46
CA ALA A 122 0.24 -9.24 -5.96
C ALA A 122 1.67 -8.70 -6.03
N THR A 123 1.99 -7.92 -7.08
CA THR A 123 3.27 -7.21 -7.18
C THR A 123 3.44 -6.24 -6.01
N THR A 124 2.37 -5.52 -5.68
CA THR A 124 2.21 -4.79 -4.42
C THR A 124 0.73 -4.48 -4.18
N SER A 125 0.42 -3.82 -3.08
CA SER A 125 -0.89 -3.33 -2.73
C SER A 125 -0.77 -1.88 -2.26
N THR A 126 -1.75 -1.02 -2.56
CA THR A 126 -1.69 0.39 -2.16
C THR A 126 -3.07 0.99 -1.87
N PHE A 127 -3.05 2.07 -1.11
CA PHE A 127 -4.18 2.96 -0.85
C PHE A 127 -3.81 4.38 -1.28
N GLY A 128 -4.79 5.13 -1.79
CA GLY A 128 -4.62 6.56 -1.98
C GLY A 128 -4.36 7.30 -0.68
N TYR A 129 -3.59 8.38 -0.73
CA TYR A 129 -3.28 9.23 0.41
C TYR A 129 -4.55 9.82 1.03
N ASP A 130 -4.65 9.77 2.36
CA ASP A 130 -5.80 10.30 3.09
C ASP A 130 -5.43 10.88 4.46
N ALA A 131 -6.44 11.43 5.14
CA ALA A 131 -6.28 12.04 6.45
C ALA A 131 -5.75 11.05 7.52
N SER A 132 -5.97 9.74 7.38
CA SER A 132 -5.44 8.76 8.33
C SER A 132 -3.92 8.61 8.21
N MET A 133 -3.40 8.70 6.99
CA MET A 133 -1.97 8.69 6.69
C MET A 133 -1.30 9.97 7.18
N SER A 134 -1.91 11.13 6.92
CA SER A 134 -1.45 12.43 7.46
C SER A 134 -1.35 12.40 8.99
N ARG A 135 -2.41 11.90 9.68
CA ARG A 135 -2.39 11.74 11.15
C ARG A 135 -1.29 10.79 11.62
N TYR A 136 -1.06 9.68 10.92
CA TYR A 136 -0.03 8.71 11.30
C TYR A 136 1.39 9.27 11.14
N LEU A 137 1.67 9.97 10.04
CA LEU A 137 2.93 10.68 9.85
C LEU A 137 3.19 11.69 10.98
N LYS A 138 2.20 12.51 11.31
CA LYS A 138 2.30 13.49 12.43
C LYS A 138 2.56 12.79 13.77
N ALA A 139 1.83 11.71 14.06
CA ALA A 139 2.01 10.94 15.30
C ALA A 139 3.36 10.22 15.40
N THR A 140 4.04 9.99 14.27
CA THR A 140 5.38 9.37 14.21
C THR A 140 6.49 10.41 14.01
N GLY A 141 6.23 11.69 14.29
CA GLY A 141 7.24 12.75 14.23
C GLY A 141 7.62 13.21 12.82
N ARG A 142 6.79 12.87 11.82
CA ARG A 142 7.03 13.14 10.38
C ARG A 142 6.04 14.17 9.82
N GLU A 143 5.74 15.20 10.61
CA GLU A 143 4.76 16.24 10.26
C GLU A 143 5.13 17.01 8.98
N GLU A 144 6.42 17.26 8.74
CA GLU A 144 6.89 17.92 7.52
C GLU A 144 6.49 17.14 6.26
N ILE A 145 6.66 15.81 6.28
CA ILE A 145 6.25 14.93 5.18
C ILE A 145 4.74 14.99 4.97
N ALA A 146 3.96 14.99 6.05
CA ALA A 146 2.51 15.12 5.95
C ALA A 146 2.10 16.45 5.29
N ASN A 147 2.71 17.55 5.70
CA ASN A 147 2.41 18.87 5.17
C ASN A 147 2.79 19.00 3.68
N LEU A 148 3.90 18.39 3.26
CA LEU A 148 4.29 18.33 1.84
C LEU A 148 3.31 17.46 1.03
N ALA A 149 2.94 16.28 1.55
CA ALA A 149 1.97 15.40 0.90
C ALA A 149 0.59 16.06 0.77
N ASP A 150 0.14 16.82 1.78
CA ASP A 150 -1.12 17.56 1.75
C ASP A 150 -1.17 18.55 0.56
N GLN A 151 -0.06 19.22 0.23
CA GLN A 151 0.04 20.18 -0.88
C GLN A 151 -0.08 19.53 -2.28
N ILE A 152 0.29 18.26 -2.40
CA ILE A 152 0.29 17.51 -3.67
C ILE A 152 -0.69 16.33 -3.66
N SER A 153 -1.65 16.33 -2.74
CA SER A 153 -2.56 15.21 -2.47
C SER A 153 -3.33 14.72 -3.72
N SER A 154 -3.59 15.59 -4.69
CA SER A 154 -4.21 15.23 -5.98
C SER A 154 -3.39 14.24 -6.80
N TYR A 155 -2.07 14.19 -6.63
CA TYR A 155 -1.16 13.25 -7.31
C TYR A 155 -0.92 11.97 -6.52
N LEU A 156 -1.44 11.88 -5.29
CA LEU A 156 -1.19 10.78 -4.36
C LEU A 156 -2.41 9.86 -4.20
N THR A 157 -3.36 9.96 -5.11
CA THR A 157 -4.55 9.11 -5.21
C THR A 157 -4.88 8.88 -6.69
N GLY A 158 -5.58 7.79 -7.00
CA GLY A 158 -6.13 7.57 -8.33
C GLY A 158 -7.07 8.70 -8.76
N ASP A 159 -7.12 8.94 -10.07
CA ASP A 159 -7.92 10.00 -10.67
C ASP A 159 -9.42 9.79 -10.39
N ALA A 160 -10.14 10.88 -10.14
CA ALA A 160 -11.55 10.83 -9.76
C ALA A 160 -12.43 10.15 -10.83
N GLU A 161 -12.08 10.29 -12.10
CA GLU A 161 -12.77 9.64 -13.23
C GLU A 161 -12.61 8.12 -13.23
N VAL A 162 -11.43 7.62 -12.83
CA VAL A 162 -11.16 6.18 -12.70
C VAL A 162 -12.02 5.60 -11.57
N TYR A 163 -12.12 6.29 -10.42
CA TYR A 163 -12.96 5.80 -9.32
C TYR A 163 -14.47 5.94 -9.57
N ALA A 164 -14.89 6.89 -10.41
CA ALA A 164 -16.27 7.05 -10.82
C ALA A 164 -16.71 5.95 -11.79
N ASN A 165 -15.80 5.47 -12.64
CA ASN A 165 -16.04 4.41 -13.62
C ASN A 165 -14.92 3.36 -13.62
N PRO A 166 -14.82 2.54 -12.55
CA PRO A 166 -13.70 1.62 -12.31
C PRO A 166 -13.71 0.37 -13.19
#